data_AF-A0A9D9UGP8-F1
#
_entry.id   AF-A0A9D9UGP8-F1
#
_cell.length_a   1.000
_cell.length_b   1.000
_cell.length_c   1.000
_cell.angle_alpha   90.00
_cell.angle_beta   90.00
_cell.angle_gamma   90.00
#
_symmetry.space_group_name_H-M   'P 1'
#
loop_
_entity.id
_entity.type
_entity.pdbx_description
1 polymer ?
#
loop_
_entity_poly.entity_id
_entity_poly.type
_entity_poly.pdbx_seq_one_letter_code
_entity_poly.pdbx_strand_id
1 'polypeptide(L)'
;PINNPPSPYTGSLKITDIEVDPLINDLVYISVGGVVPNAKVFTTSTGGSSWENISFNLPNVPVFCIKKDEFNGLYVGTSIGVYYKRAGISHWEPYYNGLPPVPVTQIEIEGNFVHISTFGRGLWTTLKYTSCIDNLELSGQAVGRNYYEASADIQSSQTILGSPGTNIIYSAGNKITFLPGTHIQLSAKFNGVVQPCGSEVDLSKPSNPKKKAKKQKASIEPKDIKE
;
A
#
# COMPACT_ATOMS: atom_id res chain seq x y z
N PRO A 1 13.49 15.47 26.44
CA PRO A 1 13.48 13.99 26.43
C PRO A 1 13.93 13.48 25.06
N ILE A 2 15.07 12.80 25.03
CA ILE A 2 15.78 12.40 23.80
C ILE A 2 15.03 11.21 23.20
N ASN A 3 14.48 11.36 22.00
CA ASN A 3 13.84 10.30 21.23
C ASN A 3 14.91 9.38 20.63
N ASN A 4 15.74 8.76 21.47
CA ASN A 4 16.50 7.60 21.01
C ASN A 4 15.52 6.47 20.69
N PRO A 5 15.84 5.62 19.70
CA PRO A 5 15.12 4.38 19.52
C PRO A 5 15.22 3.64 20.86
N PRO A 6 14.19 2.88 21.23
CA PRO A 6 14.19 2.14 22.48
C PRO A 6 15.51 1.39 22.60
N SER A 7 16.21 1.63 23.72
CA SER A 7 17.50 1.00 24.00
C SER A 7 17.40 -0.50 23.71
N PRO A 8 18.35 -1.11 22.98
CA PRO A 8 18.29 -2.52 22.57
C PRO A 8 18.24 -3.52 23.74
N TYR A 9 18.27 -3.04 24.99
CA TYR A 9 18.29 -3.84 26.20
C TYR A 9 17.04 -3.71 27.09
N THR A 10 15.95 -3.09 26.64
CA THR A 10 14.65 -3.15 27.34
C THR A 10 13.76 -4.28 26.78
N GLY A 11 14.31 -5.50 26.69
CA GLY A 11 13.59 -6.78 26.69
C GLY A 11 12.53 -7.11 25.61
N SER A 12 12.09 -6.17 24.76
CA SER A 12 10.95 -6.38 23.84
C SER A 12 11.17 -5.89 22.41
N LEU A 13 12.13 -4.96 22.19
CA LEU A 13 12.38 -4.36 20.88
C LEU A 13 13.75 -4.75 20.36
N LYS A 14 13.76 -5.42 19.21
CA LYS A 14 14.97 -5.88 18.53
C LYS A 14 15.08 -5.15 17.22
N ILE A 15 16.21 -4.51 16.96
CA ILE A 15 16.55 -4.05 15.62
C ILE A 15 16.63 -5.29 14.75
N THR A 16 15.90 -5.27 13.63
CA THR A 16 15.79 -6.40 12.70
C THR A 16 16.59 -6.18 11.44
N ASP A 17 16.72 -4.92 11.02
CA ASP A 17 17.47 -4.55 9.83
C ASP A 17 17.85 -3.06 9.87
N ILE A 18 18.88 -2.70 9.10
CA ILE A 18 19.43 -1.35 8.99
C ILE A 18 19.68 -1.06 7.52
N GLU A 19 19.10 0.01 7.00
CA GLU A 19 19.29 0.48 5.63
C GLU A 19 19.90 1.88 5.65
N VAL A 20 20.96 2.09 4.89
CA VAL A 20 21.68 3.37 4.81
C VAL A 20 21.43 4.00 3.45
N ASP A 21 21.21 5.31 3.41
CA ASP A 21 21.10 6.01 2.14
C ASP A 21 22.44 5.99 1.38
N PRO A 22 22.46 5.62 0.08
CA PRO A 22 23.70 5.49 -0.67
C PRO A 22 24.38 6.84 -1.01
N LEU A 23 23.69 7.97 -0.83
CA LEU A 23 24.17 9.32 -1.15
C LEU A 23 24.35 10.20 0.10
N ILE A 24 23.65 9.90 1.18
CA ILE A 24 23.63 10.70 2.42
C ILE A 24 24.00 9.80 3.60
N ASN A 25 25.27 9.80 3.99
CA ASN A 25 25.80 8.90 5.03
C ASN A 25 25.07 8.99 6.39
N ASP A 26 24.58 10.17 6.76
CA ASP A 26 23.89 10.40 8.03
C ASP A 26 22.41 10.00 7.99
N LEU A 27 21.87 9.69 6.80
CA LEU A 27 20.49 9.26 6.59
C LEU A 27 20.42 7.72 6.68
N VAL A 28 19.92 7.24 7.82
CA VAL A 28 19.82 5.81 8.13
C VAL A 28 18.42 5.46 8.58
N TYR A 29 17.93 4.32 8.13
CA TYR A 29 16.65 3.74 8.50
C TYR A 29 16.87 2.44 9.26
N ILE A 30 16.07 2.18 10.29
CA ILE A 30 16.07 0.91 11.00
C ILE A 30 14.67 0.35 11.08
N SER A 31 14.55 -0.97 10.93
CA SER A 31 13.33 -1.68 11.28
C SER A 31 13.47 -2.33 12.64
N VAL A 32 12.38 -2.32 13.40
CA VAL A 32 12.28 -2.87 14.74
C VAL A 32 11.20 -3.94 14.76
N GLY A 33 11.58 -5.13 15.20
CA GLY A 33 10.70 -6.28 15.32
C GLY A 33 9.78 -6.22 16.54
N GLY A 34 9.01 -7.28 16.72
CA GLY A 34 8.10 -7.40 17.87
C GLY A 34 6.75 -6.69 17.67
N VAL A 35 5.93 -6.74 18.72
CA VAL A 35 4.51 -6.35 18.69
C VAL A 35 4.19 -5.16 19.60
N VAL A 36 5.10 -4.18 19.64
CA VAL A 36 4.83 -2.88 20.29
C VAL A 36 4.16 -1.93 19.29
N PRO A 37 2.95 -1.43 19.56
CA PRO A 37 2.27 -0.49 18.68
C PRO A 37 3.12 0.74 18.39
N ASN A 38 3.05 1.25 17.15
CA ASN A 38 3.74 2.46 16.72
C ASN A 38 5.26 2.47 17.01
N ALA A 39 5.90 1.30 17.02
CA ALA A 39 7.35 1.16 17.14
C ALA A 39 7.80 0.06 16.18
N LYS A 40 8.05 0.45 14.92
CA LYS A 40 8.29 -0.43 13.78
C LYS A 40 9.43 0.05 12.90
N VAL A 41 9.45 1.34 12.56
CA VAL A 41 10.48 1.92 11.70
C VAL A 41 10.90 3.28 12.24
N PHE A 42 12.20 3.51 12.29
CA PHE A 42 12.79 4.77 12.70
C PHE A 42 13.80 5.24 11.66
N THR A 43 13.99 6.55 11.56
CA THR A 43 14.99 7.18 10.69
C THR A 43 15.84 8.14 11.49
N THR A 44 17.07 8.37 11.06
CA THR A 44 17.96 9.41 11.58
C THR A 44 18.57 10.16 10.41
N SER A 45 18.82 11.45 10.59
CA SER A 45 19.59 12.31 9.68
C SER A 45 20.83 12.89 10.36
N THR A 46 21.21 12.32 11.51
CA THR A 46 22.28 12.79 12.40
C THR A 46 23.28 11.66 12.73
N GLY A 47 23.35 10.64 11.87
CA GLY A 47 24.22 9.48 12.07
C GLY A 47 23.88 8.67 13.32
N GLY A 48 22.63 8.73 13.78
CA GLY A 48 22.13 7.99 14.95
C GLY A 48 22.13 8.76 16.27
N SER A 49 22.49 10.05 16.28
CA SER A 49 22.43 10.89 17.49
C SER A 49 21.00 11.20 17.94
N SER A 50 20.07 11.25 16.99
CA SER A 50 18.63 11.45 17.22
C SER A 50 17.84 10.66 16.19
N TRP A 51 16.67 10.16 16.59
CA TRP A 51 15.83 9.34 15.72
C TRP A 51 14.39 9.85 15.69
N GLU A 52 13.79 9.75 14.52
CA GLU A 52 12.40 10.05 14.24
C GLU A 52 11.64 8.74 14.00
N ASN A 53 10.47 8.62 14.61
CA ASN A 53 9.60 7.48 14.39
C ASN A 53 8.75 7.69 13.15
N ILE A 54 8.92 6.81 12.15
CA ILE A 54 8.18 6.84 10.89
C ILE A 54 7.28 5.60 10.74
N SER A 55 6.85 5.01 11.86
CA SER A 55 5.99 3.82 11.86
C SER A 55 4.56 4.13 11.38
N PHE A 56 4.06 5.34 11.64
CA PHE A 56 2.75 5.85 11.20
C PHE A 56 1.61 4.83 11.37
N ASN A 57 0.96 4.45 10.26
CA ASN A 57 -0.16 3.52 10.18
C ASN A 57 0.27 2.04 9.99
N LEU A 58 1.56 1.70 10.13
CA LEU A 58 1.96 0.29 10.08
C LEU A 58 1.20 -0.51 11.14
N PRO A 59 0.65 -1.68 10.76
CA PRO A 59 -0.06 -2.53 11.71
C PRO A 59 0.88 -3.01 12.82
N ASN A 60 0.31 -3.33 13.98
CA ASN A 60 1.09 -3.86 15.10
C ASN A 60 1.48 -5.34 14.89
N VAL A 61 2.35 -5.58 13.92
CA VAL A 61 2.90 -6.88 13.55
C VAL A 61 4.42 -6.80 13.47
N PRO A 62 5.15 -7.92 13.59
CA PRO A 62 6.60 -7.91 13.40
C PRO A 62 7.00 -7.40 12.02
N VAL A 63 8.00 -6.49 11.99
CA VAL A 63 8.78 -6.12 10.81
C VAL A 63 10.08 -6.91 10.87
N PHE A 64 10.55 -7.40 9.72
CA PHE A 64 11.73 -8.25 9.61
C PHE A 64 12.86 -7.62 8.79
N CYS A 65 12.54 -6.77 7.83
CA CYS A 65 13.51 -6.11 6.95
C CYS A 65 13.00 -4.76 6.45
N ILE A 66 13.92 -3.91 6.03
CA ILE A 66 13.66 -2.63 5.39
C ILE A 66 14.57 -2.47 4.17
N LYS A 67 14.05 -1.91 3.08
CA LYS A 67 14.84 -1.62 1.89
C LYS A 67 14.45 -0.28 1.30
N LYS A 68 15.44 0.53 0.93
CA LYS A 68 15.23 1.82 0.27
C LYS A 68 15.42 1.69 -1.23
N ASP A 69 14.60 2.41 -2.00
CA ASP A 69 14.82 2.57 -3.44
C ASP A 69 15.52 3.90 -3.80
N GLU A 70 15.91 4.03 -5.06
CA GLU A 70 16.56 5.23 -5.60
C GLU A 70 15.65 6.47 -5.64
N PHE A 71 14.33 6.29 -5.48
CA PHE A 71 13.33 7.37 -5.47
C PHE A 71 12.95 7.81 -4.04
N ASN A 72 13.71 7.38 -3.03
CA ASN A 72 13.45 7.62 -1.60
C ASN A 72 12.17 6.95 -1.06
N GLY A 73 11.66 5.95 -1.77
CA GLY A 73 10.67 5.02 -1.29
C GLY A 73 11.28 3.99 -0.34
N LEU A 74 10.47 3.51 0.61
CA LEU A 74 10.87 2.49 1.60
C LEU A 74 9.93 1.30 1.53
N TYR A 75 10.49 0.10 1.41
CA TYR A 75 9.78 -1.16 1.53
C TYR A 75 10.07 -1.77 2.89
N VAL A 76 9.06 -2.37 3.52
CA VAL A 76 9.25 -3.16 4.74
C VAL A 76 8.59 -4.52 4.60
N GLY A 77 9.35 -5.56 4.95
CA GLY A 77 8.85 -6.92 5.04
C GLY A 77 8.27 -7.18 6.43
N THR A 78 7.01 -7.61 6.49
CA THR A 78 6.29 -7.86 7.74
C THR A 78 5.80 -9.30 7.82
N SER A 79 5.22 -9.70 8.95
CA SER A 79 4.57 -11.01 9.09
C SER A 79 3.32 -11.22 8.24
N ILE A 80 2.81 -10.19 7.56
CA ILE A 80 1.57 -10.25 6.76
C ILE A 80 1.76 -9.74 5.32
N GLY A 81 3.01 -9.59 4.88
CA GLY A 81 3.38 -9.15 3.53
C GLY A 81 4.25 -7.91 3.54
N VAL A 82 4.33 -7.24 2.39
CA VAL A 82 5.13 -6.03 2.19
C VAL A 82 4.27 -4.79 2.39
N TYR A 83 4.84 -3.76 3.00
CA TYR A 83 4.33 -2.40 2.97
C TYR A 83 5.34 -1.49 2.30
N TYR A 84 4.84 -0.46 1.62
CA TYR A 84 5.64 0.53 0.92
C TYR A 84 5.25 1.93 1.37
N LYS A 85 6.23 2.79 1.60
CA LYS A 85 6.06 4.21 1.90
C LYS A 85 6.75 5.01 0.81
N ARG A 86 5.97 5.85 0.10
CA ARG A 86 6.52 6.80 -0.87
C ARG A 86 7.33 7.91 -0.19
N ALA A 87 8.26 8.47 -0.96
CA ALA A 87 8.95 9.70 -0.59
C ALA A 87 7.97 10.84 -0.30
N GLY A 88 8.22 11.60 0.78
CA GLY A 88 7.43 12.77 1.15
C GLY A 88 6.03 12.50 1.73
N ILE A 89 5.57 11.24 1.77
CA ILE A 89 4.26 10.87 2.33
C ILE A 89 4.43 10.32 3.76
N SER A 90 3.45 10.57 4.64
CA SER A 90 3.47 10.19 6.07
C SER A 90 2.58 8.99 6.42
N HIS A 91 2.46 8.02 5.51
CA HIS A 91 1.79 6.74 5.73
C HIS A 91 2.43 5.63 4.87
N TRP A 92 2.16 4.40 5.28
CA TRP A 92 2.53 3.17 4.60
C TRP A 92 1.31 2.61 3.89
N GLU A 93 1.54 2.02 2.74
CA GLU A 93 0.53 1.37 1.93
C GLU A 93 0.87 -0.11 1.80
N PRO A 94 -0.14 -1.00 1.86
CA PRO A 94 0.10 -2.40 1.54
C PRO A 94 0.64 -2.54 0.11
N TYR A 95 1.79 -3.18 -0.03
CA TYR A 95 2.41 -3.40 -1.33
C TYR A 95 2.04 -4.79 -1.83
N TYR A 96 0.89 -4.87 -2.50
CA TYR A 96 0.30 -6.13 -2.93
C TYR A 96 0.99 -6.69 -4.16
N ASN A 97 0.91 -6.01 -5.31
CA ASN A 97 1.63 -6.28 -6.57
C ASN A 97 1.93 -7.77 -6.87
N GLY A 98 0.95 -8.66 -6.69
CA GLY A 98 1.08 -10.11 -6.94
C GLY A 98 1.76 -10.92 -5.82
N LEU A 99 2.22 -10.26 -4.76
CA LEU A 99 2.91 -10.85 -3.62
C LEU A 99 1.94 -11.51 -2.63
N PRO A 100 2.29 -12.69 -2.09
CA PRO A 100 1.47 -13.42 -1.15
C PRO A 100 1.37 -12.72 0.24
N PRO A 101 0.24 -12.88 0.96
CA PRO A 101 0.06 -12.39 2.33
C PRO A 101 0.77 -13.26 3.37
N VAL A 102 2.09 -13.38 3.28
CA VAL A 102 2.89 -14.24 4.18
C VAL A 102 4.06 -13.45 4.78
N PRO A 103 4.71 -13.97 5.84
CA PRO A 103 5.91 -13.37 6.38
C PRO A 103 6.99 -13.17 5.32
N VAL A 104 7.51 -11.94 5.23
CA VAL A 104 8.58 -11.55 4.30
C VAL A 104 9.86 -11.34 5.09
N THR A 105 10.88 -12.15 4.80
CA THR A 105 12.12 -12.20 5.59
C THR A 105 13.19 -11.25 5.09
N GLN A 106 13.23 -10.98 3.78
CA GLN A 106 14.19 -10.06 3.16
C GLN A 106 13.62 -9.49 1.87
N ILE A 107 14.04 -8.28 1.53
CA ILE A 107 13.69 -7.55 0.31
C ILE A 107 14.99 -7.08 -0.34
N GLU A 108 15.14 -7.29 -1.64
CA GLU A 108 16.21 -6.73 -2.45
C GLU A 108 15.65 -6.04 -3.70
N ILE A 109 16.37 -5.04 -4.19
CA ILE A 109 15.97 -4.26 -5.37
C ILE A 109 17.07 -4.39 -6.42
N GLU A 110 16.68 -4.83 -7.62
CA GLU A 110 17.56 -4.93 -8.79
C GLU A 110 16.89 -4.28 -10.01
N GLY A 111 17.42 -3.14 -10.44
CA GLY A 111 16.80 -2.36 -11.52
C GLY A 111 15.34 -2.01 -11.20
N ASN A 112 14.41 -2.48 -12.04
CA ASN A 112 12.97 -2.24 -11.88
C ASN A 112 12.26 -3.32 -11.05
N PHE A 113 12.99 -4.28 -10.49
CA PHE A 113 12.41 -5.41 -9.79
C PHE A 113 12.63 -5.31 -8.28
N VAL A 114 11.60 -5.74 -7.55
CA VAL A 114 11.65 -6.01 -6.11
C VAL A 114 11.60 -7.52 -5.96
N HIS A 115 12.65 -8.08 -5.36
CA HIS A 115 12.74 -9.48 -5.01
C HIS A 115 12.46 -9.64 -3.52
N ILE A 116 11.61 -10.60 -3.16
CA ILE A 116 11.33 -10.91 -1.77
C ILE A 116 11.56 -12.38 -1.46
N SER A 117 12.07 -12.65 -0.27
CA SER A 117 12.04 -13.98 0.34
C SER A 117 10.88 -14.08 1.31
N THR A 118 10.18 -15.21 1.27
CA THR A 118 9.02 -15.46 2.13
C THR A 118 9.20 -16.71 2.98
N PHE A 119 8.57 -16.72 4.16
CA PHE A 119 8.48 -17.94 4.94
C PHE A 119 7.46 -18.91 4.30
N GLY A 120 7.96 -20.03 3.77
CA GLY A 120 7.13 -21.14 3.28
C GLY A 120 6.54 -20.99 1.87
N ARG A 121 6.86 -19.93 1.12
CA ARG A 121 6.41 -19.76 -0.28
C ARG A 121 7.53 -19.42 -1.28
N GLY A 122 8.79 -19.52 -0.87
CA GLY A 122 9.94 -19.32 -1.75
C GLY A 122 10.24 -17.84 -2.06
N LEU A 123 10.86 -17.61 -3.22
CA LEU A 123 11.23 -16.30 -3.73
C LEU A 123 10.17 -15.76 -4.69
N TRP A 124 9.88 -14.47 -4.60
CA TRP A 124 8.92 -13.78 -5.46
C TRP A 124 9.58 -12.55 -6.06
N THR A 125 9.15 -12.17 -7.26
CA THR A 125 9.62 -10.98 -7.95
C THR A 125 8.43 -10.17 -8.42
N THR A 126 8.49 -8.85 -8.27
CA THR A 126 7.48 -7.93 -8.78
C THR A 126 8.12 -6.64 -9.26
N LEU A 127 7.36 -5.79 -9.96
CA LEU A 127 7.83 -4.49 -10.43
C LEU A 127 7.81 -3.47 -9.30
N LYS A 128 8.97 -2.84 -9.06
CA LYS A 128 9.15 -1.73 -8.14
C LYS A 128 8.20 -0.58 -8.45
N TYR A 129 7.76 0.12 -7.41
CA TYR A 129 7.07 1.38 -7.60
C TYR A 129 8.04 2.42 -8.20
N THR A 130 7.62 3.14 -9.25
CA THR A 130 8.42 4.18 -9.89
C THR A 130 7.77 5.55 -9.68
N SER A 131 6.60 5.72 -10.24
CA SER A 131 5.79 6.93 -10.13
C SER A 131 4.34 6.61 -10.47
N CYS A 132 3.45 7.54 -10.17
CA CYS A 132 2.07 7.39 -10.58
C CYS A 132 1.94 7.85 -12.03
N ILE A 133 1.67 6.92 -12.94
CA ILE A 133 1.46 7.23 -14.35
C ILE A 133 0.07 7.86 -14.56
N ASP A 134 -0.10 8.66 -15.60
CA ASP A 134 -1.37 9.34 -15.85
C ASP A 134 -2.48 8.38 -16.21
N ASN A 135 -2.25 7.53 -17.21
CA ASN A 135 -3.24 6.59 -17.70
C ASN A 135 -2.68 5.17 -17.66
N LEU A 136 -3.43 4.25 -17.03
CA LEU A 136 -3.07 2.86 -16.88
C LEU A 136 -4.07 1.95 -17.60
N GLU A 137 -3.57 1.21 -18.57
CA GLU A 137 -4.33 0.24 -19.36
C GLU A 137 -4.00 -1.18 -18.87
N LEU A 138 -5.03 -1.93 -18.46
CA LEU A 138 -4.89 -3.26 -17.88
C LEU A 138 -5.61 -4.29 -18.76
N SER A 139 -4.92 -5.37 -19.08
CA SER A 139 -5.44 -6.48 -19.89
C SER A 139 -4.93 -7.83 -19.37
N GLY A 140 -5.49 -8.92 -19.90
CA GLY A 140 -5.12 -10.28 -19.51
C GLY A 140 -5.82 -10.77 -18.24
N GLN A 141 -5.13 -11.62 -17.47
CA GLN A 141 -5.67 -12.22 -16.25
C GLN A 141 -5.03 -11.61 -15.01
N ALA A 142 -5.83 -11.35 -13.98
CA ALA A 142 -5.36 -10.90 -12.67
C ALA A 142 -5.77 -11.90 -11.59
N VAL A 143 -4.85 -12.27 -10.71
CA VAL A 143 -5.08 -13.19 -9.58
C VAL A 143 -4.30 -12.72 -8.35
N GLY A 144 -4.75 -13.11 -7.16
CA GLY A 144 -4.11 -12.72 -5.91
C GLY A 144 -4.41 -11.29 -5.52
N ARG A 145 -3.51 -10.66 -4.76
CA ARG A 145 -3.68 -9.27 -4.32
C ARG A 145 -2.91 -8.35 -5.26
N ASN A 146 -3.60 -7.36 -5.83
CA ASN A 146 -2.96 -6.35 -6.68
C ASN A 146 -3.47 -4.96 -6.30
N TYR A 147 -2.58 -3.98 -6.40
CA TYR A 147 -2.89 -2.56 -6.25
C TYR A 147 -2.45 -1.86 -7.53
N TYR A 148 -3.41 -1.33 -8.28
CA TYR A 148 -3.18 -0.55 -9.48
C TYR A 148 -3.52 0.90 -9.21
N GLU A 149 -2.61 1.80 -9.56
CA GLU A 149 -2.77 3.22 -9.29
C GLU A 149 -2.42 4.07 -10.52
N ALA A 150 -3.21 5.11 -10.78
CA ALA A 150 -2.97 6.08 -11.85
C ALA A 150 -3.41 7.51 -11.44
N SER A 151 -2.73 8.52 -11.98
CA SER A 151 -2.96 9.94 -11.66
C SER A 151 -4.22 10.49 -12.33
N ALA A 152 -4.64 9.92 -13.45
CA ALA A 152 -5.86 10.27 -14.17
C ALA A 152 -6.77 9.04 -14.32
N ASP A 153 -6.60 8.23 -15.37
CA ASP A 153 -7.55 7.19 -15.72
C ASP A 153 -6.96 5.78 -15.57
N ILE A 154 -7.79 4.85 -15.09
CA ILE A 154 -7.55 3.40 -15.27
C ILE A 154 -8.58 2.87 -16.24
N GLN A 155 -8.15 2.12 -17.25
CA GLN A 155 -9.04 1.28 -18.05
C GLN A 155 -8.61 -0.18 -17.92
N SER A 156 -9.58 -1.07 -17.71
CA SER A 156 -9.32 -2.49 -17.49
C SER A 156 -10.22 -3.34 -18.38
N SER A 157 -9.60 -4.28 -19.10
CA SER A 157 -10.25 -5.40 -19.80
C SER A 157 -9.93 -6.75 -19.14
N GLN A 158 -9.40 -6.72 -17.91
CA GLN A 158 -8.88 -7.93 -17.26
C GLN A 158 -9.98 -8.94 -16.92
N THR A 159 -9.62 -10.22 -16.97
CA THR A 159 -10.34 -11.28 -16.27
C THR A 159 -9.73 -11.48 -14.88
N ILE A 160 -10.46 -11.14 -13.83
CA ILE A 160 -10.04 -11.39 -12.45
C ILE A 160 -10.40 -12.83 -12.08
N LEU A 161 -9.38 -13.66 -11.91
CA LEU A 161 -9.53 -15.08 -11.61
C LEU A 161 -9.91 -15.32 -10.15
N GLY A 162 -10.73 -16.34 -9.95
CA GLY A 162 -11.20 -16.77 -8.64
C GLY A 162 -10.18 -17.61 -7.90
N SER A 163 -9.59 -17.09 -6.83
CA SER A 163 -8.76 -17.88 -5.90
C SER A 163 -8.88 -17.32 -4.48
N PRO A 164 -8.81 -18.15 -3.41
CA PRO A 164 -8.88 -17.67 -2.03
C PRO A 164 -7.94 -16.48 -1.78
N GLY A 165 -8.52 -15.34 -1.38
CA GLY A 165 -7.78 -14.11 -1.10
C GLY A 165 -7.49 -13.24 -2.31
N THR A 166 -8.02 -13.54 -3.50
CA THR A 166 -7.92 -12.64 -4.66
C THR A 166 -8.68 -11.35 -4.38
N ASN A 167 -7.96 -10.24 -4.40
CA ASN A 167 -8.49 -8.91 -4.15
C ASN A 167 -7.72 -7.87 -4.98
N ILE A 168 -8.41 -7.24 -5.92
CA ILE A 168 -7.82 -6.22 -6.80
C ILE A 168 -8.30 -4.84 -6.38
N ILE A 169 -7.39 -3.91 -6.18
CA ILE A 169 -7.72 -2.51 -5.89
C ILE A 169 -7.28 -1.67 -7.07
N TYR A 170 -8.21 -0.86 -7.57
CA TYR A 170 -7.97 0.17 -8.58
C TYR A 170 -8.11 1.54 -7.92
N SER A 171 -7.10 2.39 -8.03
CA SER A 171 -7.10 3.76 -7.50
C SER A 171 -6.74 4.74 -8.62
N ALA A 172 -7.68 5.59 -9.06
CA ALA A 172 -7.45 6.51 -10.18
C ALA A 172 -7.81 7.96 -9.80
N GLY A 173 -7.08 8.96 -10.28
CA GLY A 173 -7.41 10.36 -9.96
C GLY A 173 -8.74 10.86 -10.53
N ASN A 174 -9.12 10.39 -11.72
CA ASN A 174 -10.30 10.87 -12.45
C ASN A 174 -11.39 9.80 -12.59
N LYS A 175 -11.08 8.65 -13.20
CA LYS A 175 -12.06 7.56 -13.40
C LYS A 175 -11.42 6.19 -13.59
N ILE A 176 -12.22 5.17 -13.29
CA ILE A 176 -11.92 3.76 -13.56
C ILE A 176 -12.96 3.24 -14.55
N THR A 177 -12.52 2.73 -15.69
CA THR A 177 -13.38 2.22 -16.77
C THR A 177 -13.15 0.73 -16.94
N PHE A 178 -14.21 -0.08 -16.77
CA PHE A 178 -14.16 -1.50 -17.12
C PHE A 178 -14.67 -1.68 -18.55
N LEU A 179 -13.77 -2.11 -19.43
CA LEU A 179 -14.03 -2.31 -20.85
C LEU A 179 -14.82 -3.61 -21.07
N PRO A 180 -15.56 -3.73 -22.21
CA PRO A 180 -16.22 -4.98 -22.58
C PRO A 180 -15.26 -6.17 -22.57
N GLY A 181 -15.70 -7.31 -22.03
CA GLY A 181 -14.85 -8.49 -21.82
C GLY A 181 -14.20 -8.57 -20.43
N THR A 182 -14.38 -7.57 -19.57
CA THR A 182 -14.03 -7.68 -18.15
C THR A 182 -14.90 -8.74 -17.47
N HIS A 183 -14.26 -9.75 -16.89
CA HIS A 183 -14.93 -10.82 -16.17
C HIS A 183 -14.36 -10.96 -14.76
N ILE A 184 -15.22 -11.18 -13.78
CA ILE A 184 -14.83 -11.42 -12.39
C ILE A 184 -15.35 -12.78 -12.01
N GLN A 185 -14.44 -13.72 -11.76
CA GLN A 185 -14.79 -15.09 -11.45
C GLN A 185 -15.18 -15.26 -9.99
N LEU A 186 -15.87 -16.37 -9.69
CA LEU A 186 -16.28 -16.74 -8.34
C LEU A 186 -15.10 -16.66 -7.37
N SER A 187 -15.32 -16.15 -6.16
CA SER A 187 -14.31 -15.99 -5.10
C SER A 187 -13.27 -14.88 -5.31
N ALA A 188 -13.33 -14.11 -6.40
CA ALA A 188 -12.57 -12.86 -6.53
C ALA A 188 -13.31 -11.67 -5.90
N LYS A 189 -12.54 -10.70 -5.40
CA LYS A 189 -13.03 -9.38 -4.95
C LYS A 189 -12.31 -8.28 -5.71
N PHE A 190 -12.96 -7.15 -5.88
CA PHE A 190 -12.31 -5.93 -6.33
C PHE A 190 -12.88 -4.70 -5.62
N ASN A 191 -12.08 -3.64 -5.58
CA ASN A 191 -12.47 -2.31 -5.12
C ASN A 191 -11.97 -1.25 -6.09
N GLY A 192 -12.77 -0.21 -6.33
CA GLY A 192 -12.42 0.94 -7.14
C GLY A 192 -12.57 2.21 -6.33
N VAL A 193 -11.52 3.03 -6.29
CA VAL A 193 -11.50 4.31 -5.58
C VAL A 193 -11.04 5.40 -6.54
N VAL A 194 -11.76 6.52 -6.57
CA VAL A 194 -11.33 7.71 -7.33
C VAL A 194 -10.72 8.71 -6.36
N GLN A 195 -9.41 8.90 -6.44
CA GLN A 195 -8.62 9.74 -5.53
C GLN A 195 -7.23 10.05 -6.12
N PRO A 196 -6.57 11.14 -5.69
CA PRO A 196 -5.18 11.43 -6.07
C PRO A 196 -4.22 10.30 -5.67
N CYS A 197 -3.16 10.10 -6.44
CA CYS A 197 -2.15 9.09 -6.11
C CYS A 197 -1.53 9.30 -4.74
N GLY A 198 -1.21 8.19 -4.08
CA GLY A 198 -0.67 8.20 -2.73
C GLY A 198 -1.64 8.70 -1.67
N SER A 199 -2.94 8.76 -1.97
CA SER A 199 -3.98 8.89 -0.96
C SER A 199 -4.12 7.56 -0.21
N GLU A 200 -4.25 7.61 1.12
CA GLU A 200 -4.46 6.41 1.91
C GLU A 200 -5.78 5.71 1.52
N VAL A 201 -5.69 4.45 1.09
CA VAL A 201 -6.86 3.65 0.74
C VAL A 201 -7.34 2.92 1.99
N ASP A 202 -8.45 3.37 2.57
CA ASP A 202 -9.07 2.67 3.70
C ASP A 202 -9.76 1.37 3.24
N LEU A 203 -9.04 0.25 3.32
CA LEU A 203 -9.54 -1.08 2.97
C LEU A 203 -10.42 -1.71 4.06
N SER A 204 -10.62 -1.04 5.20
CA SER A 204 -11.41 -1.54 6.33
C SER A 204 -12.90 -1.17 6.23
N LYS A 205 -13.26 -0.19 5.39
CA LYS A 205 -14.64 0.27 5.24
C LYS A 205 -15.20 -0.18 3.89
N PRO A 206 -16.29 -0.97 3.83
CA PRO A 206 -17.04 -1.08 2.59
C PRO A 206 -17.54 0.32 2.21
N SER A 207 -17.44 0.67 0.93
CA SER A 207 -18.01 1.89 0.36
C SER A 207 -19.52 1.89 0.63
N ASN A 208 -19.95 2.51 1.73
CA ASN A 208 -21.36 2.57 2.10
C ASN A 208 -21.93 3.82 1.40
N PRO A 209 -22.78 3.71 0.35
CA PRO A 209 -23.28 4.87 -0.40
C PRO A 209 -24.25 5.75 0.41
N LYS A 210 -24.46 5.46 1.71
CA LYS A 210 -25.48 6.08 2.54
C LYS A 210 -24.94 7.18 3.44
N LYS A 211 -24.24 8.20 2.92
CA LYS A 211 -24.18 9.51 3.60
C LYS A 211 -24.18 10.67 2.58
N LYS A 212 -25.24 11.49 2.68
CA LYS A 212 -25.50 12.80 2.04
C LYS A 212 -26.25 12.81 0.69
N ALA A 213 -27.46 12.24 0.67
CA ALA A 213 -28.54 12.87 -0.10
C ALA A 213 -29.31 13.80 0.85
N LYS A 214 -29.02 15.11 0.81
CA LYS A 214 -29.93 16.11 1.38
C LYS A 214 -31.24 15.98 0.60
N LYS A 215 -32.32 15.54 1.26
CA LYS A 215 -33.68 15.58 0.69
C LYS A 215 -34.04 17.04 0.43
N GLN A 216 -33.93 17.51 -0.81
CA GLN A 216 -34.71 18.65 -1.27
C GLN A 216 -36.11 18.11 -1.55
N LYS A 217 -37.07 18.46 -0.69
CA LYS A 217 -38.50 18.29 -0.96
C LYS A 217 -38.86 19.29 -2.07
N ALA A 218 -39.04 18.82 -3.29
CA ALA A 218 -39.75 19.59 -4.31
C ALA A 218 -41.26 19.43 -4.04
N SER A 219 -41.91 20.55 -3.76
CA SER A 219 -43.38 20.67 -3.74
C SER A 219 -43.86 20.61 -5.19
N ILE A 220 -44.79 19.71 -5.49
CA ILE A 220 -45.46 19.65 -6.80
C ILE A 220 -46.82 20.32 -6.60
N GLU A 221 -47.02 21.47 -7.23
CA GLU A 221 -48.36 22.07 -7.42
C GLU A 221 -49.13 21.28 -8.49
N PRO A 222 -50.44 21.00 -8.30
CA PRO A 222 -51.25 20.37 -9.34
C PRO A 222 -51.51 21.35 -10.49
N LYS A 223 -51.27 20.92 -11.72
CA LYS A 223 -51.76 21.60 -12.92
C LYS A 223 -53.26 21.35 -13.08
N ASP A 224 -54.03 22.43 -13.17
CA ASP A 224 -55.42 22.41 -13.60
C ASP A 224 -55.55 21.77 -15.00
N ILE A 225 -56.40 20.76 -15.08
CA ILE A 225 -56.96 20.23 -16.32
C ILE A 225 -58.32 20.91 -16.50
N LYS A 226 -58.50 21.64 -17.59
CA LYS A 226 -59.83 21.89 -18.15
C LYS A 226 -59.80 21.62 -19.64
N GLU A 227 -60.86 20.92 -20.04
CA GLU A 227 -61.25 20.47 -21.38
C GLU A 227 -61.34 21.58 -22.42
#